data_AF-A0A4S2MDF4-F1
#
_entry.id   AF-A0A4S2MDF4-F1
#
_cell.length_a   1.000
_cell.length_b   1.000
_cell.length_c   1.000
_cell.angle_alpha   90.00
_cell.angle_beta   90.00
_cell.angle_gamma   90.00
#
_symmetry.space_group_name_H-M   'P 1'
#
loop_
_entity.id
_entity.type
_entity.pdbx_description
1 polymer ?
#
loop_
_entity_poly.entity_id
_entity_poly.type
_entity_poly.pdbx_seq_one_letter_code
_entity_poly.pdbx_strand_id
1 'polypeptide(L)'
;MQRFFRFVLPNEFRSLTNDRTNILKPAVIGCIRMYPGDELGRGAGKGGGGGGPIRDAGGPFGKREAKHEEEYFHRKEKEQLKALKKHLEEEMQYRKDEIERHKEAIQRHQKLLEELEREKH
;
A
#
# COMPACT_ATOMS: atom_id res chain seq x y z
N MET A 1 -54.98 26.89 -16.56
CA MET A 1 -54.21 26.84 -15.29
C MET A 1 -53.47 25.51 -15.22
N GLN A 2 -52.22 25.49 -15.69
CA GLN A 2 -51.38 24.29 -15.73
C GLN A 2 -50.69 24.12 -14.37
N ARG A 3 -50.91 22.99 -13.67
CA ARG A 3 -50.12 22.61 -12.50
C ARG A 3 -48.99 21.69 -12.99
N PHE A 4 -47.79 22.26 -13.06
CA PHE A 4 -46.56 21.57 -13.38
C PHE A 4 -46.32 20.40 -12.40
N PHE A 5 -46.42 19.18 -12.89
CA PHE A 5 -45.79 18.01 -12.27
C PHE A 5 -44.27 18.24 -12.32
N ARG A 6 -43.67 18.64 -11.19
CA ARG A 6 -42.22 18.57 -11.02
C ARG A 6 -41.91 17.22 -10.38
N PHE A 7 -41.76 16.22 -11.23
CA PHE A 7 -41.23 14.90 -10.88
C PHE A 7 -39.75 15.09 -10.51
N VAL A 8 -39.47 15.28 -9.22
CA VAL A 8 -38.12 15.25 -8.68
C VAL A 8 -37.77 13.78 -8.51
N LEU A 9 -37.05 13.23 -9.50
CA LEU A 9 -36.35 11.97 -9.35
C LEU A 9 -35.37 12.13 -8.18
N PRO A 10 -35.38 11.23 -7.17
CA PRO A 10 -34.30 11.16 -6.21
C PRO A 10 -33.03 10.79 -6.99
N ASN A 11 -32.11 11.75 -7.13
CA ASN A 11 -30.74 11.49 -7.51
C ASN A 11 -30.04 10.77 -6.35
N GLU A 12 -30.42 9.53 -6.12
CA GLU A 12 -29.73 8.60 -5.22
C GLU A 12 -29.40 7.33 -6.00
N PHE A 13 -28.55 7.41 -7.04
CA PHE A 13 -27.94 6.19 -7.62
C PHE A 13 -26.75 6.54 -8.53
N ARG A 14 -25.67 7.09 -7.97
CA ARG A 14 -24.30 7.10 -8.52
C ARG A 14 -23.41 7.86 -7.54
N SER A 15 -22.59 7.23 -6.71
CA SER A 15 -21.58 6.26 -7.06
C SER A 15 -21.10 5.60 -5.76
N LEU A 16 -21.45 4.33 -5.55
CA LEU A 16 -20.67 3.45 -4.67
C LEU A 16 -19.40 3.02 -5.44
N THR A 17 -18.58 4.00 -5.83
CA THR A 17 -17.24 3.74 -6.37
C THR A 17 -16.33 3.46 -5.19
N ASN A 18 -16.32 2.19 -4.80
CA ASN A 18 -15.12 1.37 -4.81
C ASN A 18 -13.85 1.95 -4.14
N ASP A 19 -13.98 2.43 -2.91
CA ASP A 19 -12.81 2.63 -2.03
C ASP A 19 -12.75 1.49 -1.00
N ARG A 20 -11.86 0.51 -1.22
CA ARG A 20 -11.61 -0.59 -0.27
C ARG A 20 -11.00 -0.14 1.08
N THR A 21 -10.81 1.15 1.27
CA THR A 21 -10.16 1.75 2.46
C THR A 21 -11.13 2.55 3.34
N ASN A 22 -12.38 2.77 2.93
CA ASN A 22 -13.33 3.61 3.69
C ASN A 22 -14.09 2.88 4.82
N ILE A 23 -13.84 1.59 5.05
CA ILE A 23 -14.35 0.86 6.25
C ILE A 23 -13.47 1.15 7.49
N LEU A 24 -12.32 1.81 7.30
CA LEU A 24 -11.29 2.05 8.32
C LEU A 24 -11.14 3.52 8.72
N LYS A 25 -12.23 4.29 8.73
CA LYS A 25 -12.25 5.58 9.45
C LYS A 25 -12.80 5.35 10.86
N PRO A 26 -11.95 5.13 11.89
CA PRO A 26 -12.41 5.29 13.25
C PRO A 26 -12.62 6.79 13.47
N ALA A 27 -13.88 7.23 13.46
CA ALA A 27 -14.29 8.51 14.01
C ALA A 27 -14.22 8.49 15.55
N VAL A 28 -13.05 8.15 16.10
CA VAL A 28 -12.75 8.24 17.54
C VAL A 28 -11.26 8.57 17.69
N ILE A 29 -10.94 9.86 17.55
CA ILE A 29 -9.72 10.42 18.14
C ILE A 29 -10.03 10.53 19.64
N GLY A 30 -9.74 9.46 20.37
CA GLY A 30 -10.08 9.37 21.78
C GLY A 30 -9.55 8.09 22.40
N CYS A 31 -8.36 8.19 22.99
CA CYS A 31 -7.71 7.20 23.85
C CYS A 31 -7.26 5.90 23.15
N ILE A 32 -6.02 5.93 22.62
CA ILE A 32 -5.18 4.72 22.68
C ILE A 32 -5.05 4.43 24.19
N ARG A 33 -5.76 3.42 24.71
CA ARG A 33 -5.51 2.93 26.06
C ARG A 33 -4.07 2.40 26.10
N MET A 34 -3.14 3.19 26.60
CA MET A 34 -1.94 2.66 27.22
C MET A 34 -2.40 1.97 28.51
N TYR A 35 -2.35 0.64 28.57
CA TYR A 35 -2.59 -0.06 29.82
C TYR A 35 -1.42 0.25 30.78
N PRO A 36 -1.67 0.42 32.10
CA PRO A 36 -0.59 0.50 33.07
C PRO A 36 0.17 -0.84 33.07
N GLY A 37 1.28 -0.88 32.33
CA GLY A 37 1.98 -2.13 31.96
C GLY A 37 2.50 -2.17 30.51
N ASP A 38 2.28 -1.11 29.72
CA ASP A 38 2.78 -0.95 28.34
C ASP A 38 4.20 -0.36 28.26
N GLU A 39 5.05 -0.65 29.24
CA GLU A 39 6.44 -0.19 29.22
C GLU A 39 7.29 -1.05 28.27
N LEU A 40 8.04 -0.40 27.38
CA LEU A 40 9.07 -1.02 26.55
C LEU A 40 10.04 -1.81 27.44
N GLY A 41 10.22 -3.10 27.17
CA GLY A 41 11.11 -3.98 27.94
C GLY A 41 10.49 -4.66 29.17
N ARG A 42 9.17 -4.67 29.32
CA ARG A 42 8.52 -5.59 30.28
C ARG A 42 8.60 -7.02 29.74
N GLY A 43 9.38 -7.82 30.44
CA GLY A 43 9.54 -9.26 30.25
C GLY A 43 8.28 -10.05 29.90
N ALA A 44 8.49 -11.10 29.09
CA ALA A 44 7.52 -12.08 28.60
C ALA A 44 6.05 -11.60 28.45
N GLY A 45 5.63 -11.33 27.21
CA GLY A 45 4.20 -11.33 26.88
C GLY A 45 3.68 -10.25 25.93
N LYS A 46 4.54 -9.35 25.41
CA LYS A 46 4.06 -8.19 24.64
C LYS A 46 4.44 -8.10 23.15
N GLY A 47 5.11 -9.10 22.58
CA GLY A 47 5.39 -9.07 21.13
C GLY A 47 6.54 -9.92 20.59
N GLY A 48 7.12 -10.79 21.40
CA GLY A 48 8.15 -11.73 20.99
C GLY A 48 8.38 -12.68 22.16
N GLY A 49 8.55 -13.97 21.89
CA GLY A 49 8.75 -15.00 22.93
C GLY A 49 9.83 -14.58 23.94
N GLY A 50 9.71 -15.08 25.18
CA GLY A 50 10.52 -14.68 26.34
C GLY A 50 11.95 -14.32 25.98
N GLY A 51 12.29 -13.03 26.12
CA GLY A 51 13.51 -12.43 25.59
C GLY A 51 14.78 -12.77 26.38
N GLY A 52 14.80 -13.95 27.01
CA GLY A 52 15.80 -14.36 27.98
C GLY A 52 15.65 -13.68 29.34
N PRO A 53 16.42 -14.12 30.35
CA PRO A 53 16.28 -13.67 31.74
C PRO A 53 16.49 -12.17 31.94
N ILE A 54 17.23 -11.49 31.05
CA ILE A 54 17.54 -10.05 31.15
C ILE A 54 16.34 -9.18 30.77
N ARG A 55 15.62 -9.55 29.69
CA ARG A 55 14.38 -8.87 29.29
C ARG A 55 13.22 -9.31 30.18
N ASP A 56 13.20 -10.58 30.61
CA ASP A 56 12.19 -11.11 31.51
C ASP A 56 12.22 -10.46 32.91
N ALA A 57 13.41 -10.10 33.40
CA ALA A 57 13.59 -9.36 34.65
C ALA A 57 13.08 -7.91 34.60
N GLY A 58 12.86 -7.33 33.41
CA GLY A 58 12.27 -5.99 33.27
C GLY A 58 13.12 -4.83 33.83
N GLY A 59 14.43 -5.04 34.02
CA GLY A 59 15.35 -4.05 34.56
C GLY A 59 15.76 -2.96 33.55
N PRO A 60 16.51 -1.92 33.97
CA PRO A 60 16.95 -0.83 33.10
C PRO A 60 17.79 -1.30 31.91
N PHE A 61 18.52 -2.41 32.06
CA PHE A 61 19.25 -3.05 30.97
C PHE A 61 18.30 -3.71 29.96
N GLY A 62 17.28 -4.46 30.41
CA GLY A 62 16.27 -5.05 29.52
C GLY A 62 15.44 -4.02 28.74
N LYS A 63 15.16 -2.85 29.35
CA LYS A 63 14.50 -1.73 28.64
C LYS A 63 15.40 -1.11 27.55
N ARG A 64 16.71 -0.99 27.83
CA ARG A 64 17.69 -0.47 26.85
C ARG A 64 17.87 -1.45 25.68
N GLU A 65 17.97 -2.74 25.98
CA GLU A 65 18.07 -3.80 24.97
C GLU A 65 16.83 -3.83 24.07
N ALA A 66 15.63 -3.79 24.65
CA ALA A 66 14.38 -3.74 23.89
C ALA A 66 14.32 -2.55 22.92
N LYS A 67 14.77 -1.36 23.36
CA LYS A 67 14.82 -0.18 22.50
C LYS A 67 15.79 -0.34 21.32
N HIS A 68 16.99 -0.86 21.57
CA HIS A 68 17.98 -1.06 20.49
C HIS A 68 17.54 -2.13 19.48
N GLU A 69 16.91 -3.20 19.96
CA GLU A 69 16.32 -4.20 19.07
C GLU A 69 15.23 -3.59 18.20
N GLU A 70 14.30 -2.83 18.79
CA GLU A 70 13.23 -2.16 18.04
C GLU A 70 13.78 -1.18 17.00
N GLU A 71 14.80 -0.39 17.35
CA GLU A 71 15.50 0.49 16.41
C GLU A 71 16.13 -0.30 15.26
N TYR A 72 16.74 -1.46 15.55
CA TYR A 72 17.34 -2.32 14.54
C TYR A 72 16.30 -2.91 13.59
N PHE A 73 15.21 -3.48 14.12
CA PHE A 73 14.13 -4.05 13.31
C PHE A 73 13.45 -2.99 12.46
N HIS A 74 13.16 -1.81 13.02
CA HIS A 74 12.58 -0.70 12.26
C HIS A 74 13.48 -0.26 11.09
N ARG A 75 14.80 -0.21 11.31
CA ARG A 75 15.75 0.10 10.23
C ARG A 75 15.75 -1.00 9.16
N LYS A 76 15.69 -2.27 9.56
CA LYS A 76 15.67 -3.42 8.64
C LYS A 76 14.38 -3.47 7.83
N GLU A 77 13.24 -3.25 8.44
CA GLU A 77 11.96 -3.16 7.74
C GLU A 77 11.95 -2.01 6.73
N LYS A 78 12.46 -0.83 7.11
CA LYS A 78 12.61 0.29 6.18
C LYS A 78 13.54 -0.04 5.02
N GLU A 79 14.63 -0.75 5.26
CA GLU A 79 15.56 -1.19 4.23
C GLU A 79 14.89 -2.16 3.25
N GLN A 80 14.18 -3.17 3.76
CA GLN A 80 13.42 -4.13 2.95
C GLN A 80 12.34 -3.46 2.12
N LEU A 81 11.57 -2.54 2.72
CA LEU A 81 10.53 -1.79 2.00
C LEU A 81 11.13 -0.91 0.90
N LYS A 82 12.29 -0.30 1.12
CA LYS A 82 12.99 0.46 0.09
C LYS A 82 13.46 -0.43 -1.05
N ALA A 83 14.03 -1.60 -0.74
CA ALA A 83 14.46 -2.57 -1.75
C ALA A 83 13.28 -3.04 -2.60
N LEU A 84 12.15 -3.37 -1.98
CA LEU A 84 10.94 -3.78 -2.69
C LEU A 84 10.40 -2.68 -3.61
N LYS A 85 10.36 -1.43 -3.13
CA LYS A 85 9.95 -0.28 -3.96
C LYS A 85 10.84 -0.11 -5.19
N LYS A 86 12.16 -0.17 -5.02
CA LYS A 86 13.10 -0.06 -6.13
C LYS A 86 12.91 -1.16 -7.16
N HIS A 87 12.76 -2.41 -6.71
CA HIS A 87 12.52 -3.54 -7.61
C HIS A 87 11.25 -3.34 -8.44
N LEU A 88 10.16 -2.88 -7.81
CA LEU A 88 8.90 -2.60 -8.51
C LEU A 88 9.05 -1.43 -9.50
N GLU A 89 9.80 -0.39 -9.15
CA GLU A 89 10.10 0.73 -10.06
C GLU A 89 10.89 0.25 -11.28
N GLU A 90 11.92 -0.59 -11.08
CA GLU A 90 12.71 -1.20 -12.15
C GLU A 90 11.85 -2.08 -13.07
N GLU A 91 11.00 -2.95 -12.50
CA GLU A 91 10.06 -3.77 -13.27
C GLU A 91 9.07 -2.90 -14.07
N MET A 92 8.56 -1.82 -13.48
CA MET A 92 7.66 -0.90 -14.19
C MET A 92 8.34 -0.25 -15.39
N GLN A 93 9.60 0.16 -15.28
CA GLN A 93 10.33 0.74 -16.42
C GLN A 93 10.57 -0.32 -17.49
N TYR A 94 11.06 -1.49 -17.10
CA TYR A 94 11.28 -2.59 -18.04
C TYR A 94 10.02 -2.95 -18.84
N ARG A 95 8.85 -3.01 -18.17
CA ARG A 95 7.56 -3.27 -18.85
C ARG A 95 7.14 -2.14 -19.78
N LYS A 96 7.43 -0.88 -19.44
CA LYS A 96 7.16 0.25 -20.35
C LYS A 96 7.99 0.13 -21.62
N ASP A 97 9.27 -0.18 -21.49
CA ASP A 97 10.18 -0.35 -22.63
C ASP A 97 9.77 -1.55 -23.51
N GLU A 98 9.25 -2.63 -22.92
CA GLU A 98 8.65 -3.74 -23.68
C GLU A 98 7.41 -3.30 -24.46
N ILE A 99 6.52 -2.53 -23.83
CA ILE A 99 5.31 -2.00 -24.48
C ILE A 99 5.68 -1.08 -25.65
N GLU A 100 6.68 -0.22 -25.49
CA GLU A 100 7.13 0.67 -26.57
C GLU A 100 7.68 -0.13 -27.76
N ARG A 101 8.54 -1.12 -27.52
CA ARG A 101 9.06 -2.01 -28.57
C ARG A 101 7.94 -2.76 -29.29
N HIS A 102 6.92 -3.22 -28.58
CA HIS A 102 5.76 -3.86 -29.19
C HIS A 102 4.91 -2.89 -30.01
N LYS A 103 4.73 -1.65 -29.54
CA LYS A 103 4.03 -0.60 -30.32
C LYS A 103 4.75 -0.29 -31.62
N GLU A 104 6.07 -0.18 -31.60
CA GLU A 104 6.87 0.05 -32.81
C GLU A 104 6.76 -1.12 -33.80
N ALA A 105 6.76 -2.37 -33.31
CA ALA A 105 6.54 -3.54 -34.15
C ALA A 105 5.16 -3.52 -34.82
N ILE A 106 4.10 -3.20 -34.06
CA ILE A 106 2.74 -3.05 -34.58
C ILE A 106 2.70 -1.96 -35.66
N GLN A 107 3.30 -0.80 -35.41
CA GLN A 107 3.35 0.30 -36.37
C GLN A 107 4.07 -0.09 -37.68
N ARG A 108 5.16 -0.84 -37.59
CA ARG A 108 5.85 -1.37 -38.78
C ARG A 108 4.95 -2.29 -39.60
N HIS A 109 4.23 -3.20 -38.93
CA HIS A 109 3.29 -4.09 -39.61
C HIS A 109 2.10 -3.35 -40.22
N GLN A 110 1.59 -2.32 -39.54
CA GLN A 110 0.53 -1.46 -40.09
C GLN A 110 0.97 -0.76 -41.38
N LYS A 111 2.18 -0.17 -41.40
CA LYS A 111 2.73 0.47 -42.61
C LYS A 111 2.87 -0.52 -43.77
N LEU A 112 3.38 -1.72 -43.49
CA LEU A 112 3.52 -2.78 -44.51
C LEU A 112 2.16 -3.21 -45.07
N LEU A 113 1.12 -3.30 -44.24
CA LEU A 113 -0.24 -3.59 -44.69
C LEU A 113 -0.76 -2.48 -45.61
N GLU A 114 -0.58 -1.21 -45.25
CA GLU A 114 -1.00 -0.07 -46.07
C GLU A 114 -0.27 0.01 -47.41
N GLU A 115 1.01 -0.40 -47.47
CA GLU A 115 1.78 -0.48 -48.72
C GLU A 115 1.25 -1.61 -49.61
N LEU A 116 1.01 -2.79 -49.06
CA LEU A 116 0.44 -3.93 -49.79
C LEU A 116 -1.00 -3.66 -50.27
N GLU A 117 -1.80 -2.91 -49.52
CA GLU A 117 -3.13 -2.49 -49.96
C GLU A 117 -3.06 -1.51 -51.14
N ARG A 118 -2.08 -0.61 -51.15
CA ARG A 118 -1.84 0.31 -52.27
C ARG A 118 -1.38 -0.40 -53.54
N GLU A 119 -0.56 -1.43 -53.44
CA GLU A 119 -0.09 -2.22 -54.59
C GLU A 119 -1.17 -3.10 -55.23
N LYS A 120 -2.21 -3.46 -54.48
CA LYS A 120 -3.33 -4.28 -54.99
C LYS A 120 -4.34 -3.49 -55.84
N HIS A 121 -4.28 -2.17 -55.82
CA HIS A 121 -5.14 -1.27 -56.59
C HIS A 121 -4.42 -0.75 -57.83
#